data_AF-A0A5C8UK34-F1
#
_entry.id   AF-A0A5C8UK34-F1
#
_cell.length_a   1.000
_cell.length_b   1.000
_cell.length_c   1.000
_cell.angle_alpha   90.00
_cell.angle_beta   90.00
_cell.angle_gamma   90.00
#
_symmetry.space_group_name_H-M   'P 1'
#
loop_
_entity.id
_entity.type
_entity.pdbx_description
1 polymer ?
#
loop_
_entity_poly.entity_id
_entity_poly.type
_entity_poly.pdbx_seq_one_letter_code
_entity_poly.pdbx_strand_id
1 'polypeptide(L)'
;MTTSEKSSQLLITEALLAAASDVADSVAQIPRPSDSYAILGDLARVQESLTLAYERLAAWHGQVVEGVHHAGDGGDDPDNPAWVDAERSLRRAADSSTAAVDALRHAHSANGVARWFDEIRADEP
;
A
#
# COMPACT_ATOMS: atom_id res chain seq x y z
N MET A 1 -16.09 8.90 30.18
CA MET A 1 -15.43 7.87 29.35
C MET A 1 -15.92 8.06 27.93
N THR A 2 -15.17 8.77 27.10
CA THR A 2 -15.48 8.98 25.68
C THR A 2 -14.73 7.91 24.90
N THR A 3 -15.44 6.85 24.51
CA THR A 3 -14.97 5.96 23.44
C THR A 3 -14.92 6.83 22.19
N SER A 4 -13.73 7.27 21.78
CA SER A 4 -13.58 8.09 20.57
C SER A 4 -14.13 7.28 19.39
N GLU A 5 -15.22 7.77 18.76
CA GLU A 5 -15.72 7.18 17.53
C GLU A 5 -14.62 7.32 16.47
N LYS A 6 -13.95 6.21 16.15
CA LYS A 6 -12.96 6.19 15.08
C LYS A 6 -13.67 6.56 13.78
N SER A 7 -13.06 7.45 13.01
CA SER A 7 -13.55 7.76 11.67
C SER A 7 -13.57 6.50 10.81
N SER A 8 -14.50 6.42 9.86
CA SER A 8 -14.61 5.27 8.97
C SER A 8 -13.31 5.00 8.21
N GLN A 9 -12.54 6.05 7.88
CA GLN A 9 -11.24 5.94 7.23
C GLN A 9 -10.23 5.22 8.13
N LEU A 10 -10.18 5.53 9.42
CA LEU A 10 -9.27 4.86 10.36
C LEU A 10 -9.61 3.37 10.52
N LEU A 11 -10.90 3.04 10.60
CA LEU A 11 -11.35 1.64 10.65
C LEU A 11 -10.95 0.86 9.39
N ILE A 12 -11.05 1.48 8.20
CA ILE A 12 -10.63 0.87 6.94
C ILE A 12 -9.10 0.65 6.93
N THR A 13 -8.31 1.63 7.37
CA THR A 13 -6.84 1.47 7.41
C THR A 13 -6.39 0.43 8.43
N GLU A 14 -7.10 0.27 9.56
CA GLU A 14 -6.82 -0.79 10.53
C GLU A 14 -7.12 -2.18 9.96
N ALA A 15 -8.25 -2.33 9.26
CA ALA A 15 -8.59 -3.57 8.57
C ALA A 15 -7.57 -3.92 7.48
N LEU A 16 -7.11 -2.91 6.72
CA LEU A 16 -6.05 -3.09 5.73
C LEU A 16 -4.73 -3.54 6.35
N LEU A 17 -4.34 -2.95 7.48
CA LEU A 17 -3.11 -3.33 8.19
C LEU A 17 -3.17 -4.79 8.67
N ALA A 18 -4.31 -5.20 9.22
CA ALA A 18 -4.53 -6.59 9.63
C ALA A 18 -4.41 -7.54 8.43
N ALA A 19 -5.13 -7.26 7.34
CA ALA A 19 -5.09 -8.08 6.13
C ALA A 19 -3.68 -8.14 5.50
N ALA A 20 -2.93 -7.03 5.50
CA ALA A 20 -1.57 -7.00 4.98
C ALA A 20 -0.62 -7.87 5.82
N SER A 21 -0.82 -7.90 7.14
CA SER A 21 -0.05 -8.75 8.05
C SER A 21 -0.36 -10.23 7.80
N ASP A 22 -1.64 -10.58 7.68
CA ASP A 22 -2.08 -11.94 7.36
C ASP A 22 -1.53 -12.42 6.01
N VAL A 23 -1.51 -11.55 5.00
CA VAL A 23 -0.92 -11.86 3.69
C VAL A 23 0.58 -12.12 3.82
N ALA A 24 1.32 -11.27 4.52
CA ALA A 24 2.77 -11.44 4.70
C ALA A 24 3.11 -12.77 5.37
N ASP A 25 2.35 -13.17 6.39
CA ASP A 25 2.51 -14.45 7.07
C ASP A 25 2.11 -15.63 6.16
N SER A 26 1.03 -15.49 5.39
CA SER A 26 0.51 -16.56 4.53
C SER A 26 1.43 -16.85 3.33
N VAL A 27 1.99 -15.83 2.68
CA VAL A 27 2.87 -16.02 1.51
C VAL A 27 4.23 -16.63 1.87
N ALA A 28 4.60 -16.65 3.16
CA ALA A 28 5.77 -17.38 3.62
C ALA A 28 5.60 -18.91 3.49
N GLN A 29 4.37 -19.40 3.38
CA GLN A 29 4.05 -20.83 3.27
C GLN A 29 2.96 -21.07 2.22
N ILE A 30 3.18 -20.64 0.97
CA ILE A 30 2.23 -20.88 -0.12
C ILE A 30 2.02 -22.41 -0.29
N PRO A 31 0.83 -22.97 0.03
CA PRO A 31 0.64 -24.42 -0.01
C PRO A 31 0.51 -24.96 -1.42
N ARG A 32 0.08 -24.12 -2.36
CA ARG A 32 -0.09 -24.44 -3.78
C ARG A 32 0.63 -23.41 -4.62
N PRO A 33 1.84 -23.71 -5.10
CA PRO A 33 2.62 -22.81 -5.94
C PRO A 33 1.87 -22.21 -7.13
N SER A 34 0.87 -22.89 -7.70
CA SER A 34 0.04 -22.32 -8.78
C SER A 34 -0.80 -21.11 -8.36
N ASP A 35 -1.15 -20.99 -7.07
CA ASP A 35 -1.88 -19.83 -6.53
C ASP A 35 -1.02 -18.54 -6.57
N SER A 36 0.31 -18.67 -6.71
CA SER A 36 1.23 -17.52 -6.76
C SER A 36 0.89 -16.54 -7.88
N TYR A 37 0.31 -17.01 -8.99
CA TYR A 37 -0.16 -16.14 -10.07
C TYR A 37 -1.29 -15.22 -9.56
N ALA A 38 -2.33 -15.79 -8.96
CA ALA A 38 -3.46 -15.02 -8.44
C ALA A 38 -3.00 -14.04 -7.35
N ILE A 39 -2.17 -14.49 -6.42
CA ILE A 39 -1.60 -13.68 -5.34
C ILE A 39 -0.87 -12.45 -5.91
N LEU A 40 0.00 -12.63 -6.91
CA LEU A 40 0.73 -11.51 -7.54
C LEU A 40 -0.24 -10.51 -8.19
N GLY A 41 -1.30 -10.99 -8.84
CA GLY A 41 -2.32 -10.15 -9.44
C GLY A 41 -3.12 -9.33 -8.42
N ASP A 42 -3.47 -9.95 -7.29
CA ASP A 42 -4.18 -9.27 -6.20
C ASP A 42 -3.30 -8.25 -5.49
N LEU A 43 -2.04 -8.59 -5.21
CA LEU A 43 -1.06 -7.65 -4.65
C LEU A 43 -0.86 -6.42 -5.54
N ALA A 44 -0.82 -6.59 -6.87
CA ALA A 44 -0.74 -5.47 -7.79
C ALA A 44 -1.95 -4.53 -7.65
N ARG A 45 -3.18 -5.08 -7.56
CA ARG A 45 -4.41 -4.28 -7.41
C ARG A 45 -4.48 -3.56 -6.05
N VAL A 46 -4.00 -4.20 -4.98
CA VAL A 46 -3.89 -3.56 -3.66
C VAL A 46 -2.92 -2.38 -3.73
N GLN A 47 -1.76 -2.56 -4.36
CA GLN A 47 -0.78 -1.49 -4.53
C GLN A 47 -1.31 -0.33 -5.39
N GLU A 48 -2.09 -0.61 -6.44
CA GLU A 48 -2.79 0.42 -7.23
C GLU A 48 -3.77 1.23 -6.36
N SER A 49 -4.53 0.54 -5.50
CA SER A 49 -5.47 1.18 -4.59
C SER A 49 -4.76 2.05 -3.54
N LEU A 50 -3.62 1.59 -3.02
CA LEU A 50 -2.74 2.38 -2.14
C LEU A 50 -2.17 3.61 -2.84
N THR A 51 -1.76 3.48 -4.11
CA THR A 51 -1.30 4.61 -4.93
C THR A 51 -2.34 5.73 -4.96
N LEU A 52 -3.60 5.38 -5.28
CA LEU A 52 -4.70 6.34 -5.30
C LEU A 52 -4.98 6.94 -3.91
N ALA A 53 -4.81 6.17 -2.84
CA ALA A 53 -4.96 6.68 -1.48
C ALA A 53 -3.89 7.74 -1.15
N TYR A 54 -2.63 7.49 -1.52
CA TYR A 54 -1.53 8.45 -1.32
C TYR A 54 -1.75 9.74 -2.13
N GLU A 55 -2.17 9.63 -3.40
CA GLU A 55 -2.50 10.78 -4.22
C GLU A 55 -3.64 11.62 -3.63
N ARG A 56 -4.69 10.96 -3.14
CA ARG A 56 -5.84 11.64 -2.51
C ARG A 56 -5.45 12.33 -1.20
N LEU A 57 -4.63 11.67 -0.38
CA LEU A 57 -4.11 12.27 0.85
C LEU A 57 -3.18 13.45 0.55
N ALA A 58 -2.32 13.35 -0.46
CA ALA A 58 -1.48 14.46 -0.91
C ALA A 58 -2.32 15.65 -1.37
N ALA A 59 -3.35 15.40 -2.20
CA ALA A 59 -4.26 16.44 -2.66
C ALA A 59 -5.01 17.11 -1.50
N TRP A 60 -5.43 16.32 -0.51
CA TRP A 60 -6.05 16.87 0.70
C TRP A 60 -5.08 17.76 1.50
N HIS A 61 -3.83 17.31 1.70
CA HIS A 61 -2.80 18.12 2.37
C HIS A 61 -2.47 19.41 1.59
N GLY A 62 -2.46 19.39 0.27
CA GLY A 62 -2.24 20.59 -0.54
C GLY A 62 -3.40 21.59 -0.51
N GLN A 63 -4.55 21.22 0.03
CA GLN A 63 -5.74 22.06 0.15
C GLN A 63 -5.94 22.62 1.56
N VAL A 64 -5.20 22.14 2.57
CA VAL A 64 -5.31 22.68 3.93
C VAL A 64 -4.67 24.07 4.01
N VAL A 65 -5.23 24.92 4.87
CA VAL A 65 -4.86 26.34 4.97
C VAL A 65 -4.60 26.64 6.45
N GLU A 66 -3.44 27.22 6.74
CA GLU A 66 -3.07 27.66 8.09
C GLU A 66 -4.06 28.71 8.62
N GLY A 67 -4.41 28.62 9.90
CA GLY A 67 -5.40 29.49 10.55
C GLY A 67 -6.85 29.16 10.23
N VAL A 68 -7.11 28.23 9.29
CA VAL A 68 -8.46 27.75 8.94
C VAL A 68 -8.62 26.27 9.27
N HIS A 69 -7.71 25.43 8.75
CA HIS A 69 -7.77 23.98 8.87
C HIS A 69 -6.80 23.41 9.91
N HIS A 70 -5.72 24.13 10.22
CA HIS A 70 -4.78 23.82 11.30
C HIS A 70 -4.22 25.10 11.91
N ALA A 71 -3.68 25.01 13.11
CA ALA A 71 -3.22 26.17 13.89
C ALA A 71 -1.83 26.71 13.47
N GLY A 72 -1.29 26.29 12.32
CA GLY A 72 0.13 26.43 11.98
C GLY A 72 0.96 25.22 12.43
N ASP A 73 2.24 25.19 12.10
CA ASP A 73 3.18 24.26 12.73
C ASP A 73 3.92 24.96 13.88
N GLY A 74 4.39 24.17 14.85
CA GLY A 74 5.35 24.65 15.85
C GLY A 74 6.79 24.37 15.43
N GLY A 75 7.03 24.25 14.12
CA GLY A 75 8.31 23.86 13.53
C GLY A 75 9.30 25.02 13.54
N ASP A 76 10.59 24.68 13.59
CA ASP A 76 11.67 25.66 13.65
C ASP A 76 12.01 26.28 12.28
N ASP A 77 11.43 25.78 11.17
CA ASP A 77 11.74 26.21 9.80
C ASP A 77 10.52 26.82 9.08
N PRO A 78 10.38 28.15 9.06
CA PRO A 78 9.26 28.84 8.40
C PRO A 78 9.29 28.74 6.87
N ASP A 79 10.43 28.37 6.26
CA ASP A 79 10.54 28.21 4.80
C ASP A 79 10.14 26.80 4.33
N ASN A 80 10.00 25.83 5.25
CA ASN A 80 9.59 24.47 4.94
C ASN A 80 8.61 23.90 5.97
N PRO A 81 7.35 24.34 5.94
CA PRO A 81 6.39 23.95 6.95
C PRO A 81 6.06 22.46 6.89
N ALA A 82 5.89 21.82 8.05
CA ALA A 82 5.75 20.38 8.20
C ALA A 82 4.56 19.79 7.40
N TRP A 83 3.49 20.57 7.18
CA TRP A 83 2.34 20.12 6.39
C TRP A 83 2.63 20.08 4.88
N VAL A 84 3.47 20.97 4.37
CA VAL A 84 3.94 20.97 2.97
C VAL A 84 4.83 19.74 2.73
N ASP A 85 5.64 19.38 3.72
CA ASP A 85 6.46 18.18 3.67
C ASP A 85 5.63 16.89 3.69
N ALA A 86 4.51 16.87 4.40
CA ALA A 86 3.57 15.74 4.37
C ALA A 86 2.99 15.53 2.96
N GLU A 87 2.49 16.58 2.30
CA GLU A 87 2.04 16.52 0.91
C GLU A 87 3.16 15.99 -0.01
N ARG A 88 4.34 16.62 0.04
CA ARG A 88 5.47 16.29 -0.81
C ARG A 88 5.89 14.83 -0.64
N SER A 89 5.90 14.35 0.60
CA SER A 89 6.26 12.95 0.92
C SER A 89 5.20 11.97 0.42
N LEU A 90 3.91 12.31 0.51
CA LEU A 90 2.83 11.49 -0.04
C LEU A 90 2.87 11.40 -1.56
N ARG A 91 3.23 12.50 -2.26
CA ARG A 91 3.45 12.47 -3.72
C ARG A 91 4.60 11.52 -4.09
N ARG A 92 5.73 11.61 -3.39
CA ARG A 92 6.85 10.67 -3.56
C ARG A 92 6.44 9.22 -3.28
N ALA A 93 5.59 8.99 -2.27
CA ALA A 93 5.06 7.67 -1.97
C ALA A 93 4.18 7.14 -3.13
N ALA A 94 3.33 7.97 -3.74
CA ALA A 94 2.55 7.61 -4.91
C ALA A 94 3.43 7.26 -6.12
N ASP A 95 4.49 8.04 -6.39
CA ASP A 95 5.43 7.76 -7.47
C ASP A 95 6.15 6.42 -7.25
N SER A 96 6.68 6.19 -6.05
CA SER A 96 7.31 4.92 -5.68
C SER A 96 6.33 3.75 -5.73
N SER A 97 5.08 3.98 -5.36
CA SER A 97 4.01 2.99 -5.40
C SER A 97 3.69 2.58 -6.83
N THR A 98 3.68 3.52 -7.77
CA THR A 98 3.50 3.25 -9.21
C THR A 98 4.60 2.33 -9.74
N ALA A 99 5.86 2.58 -9.38
CA ALA A 99 6.96 1.70 -9.74
C ALA A 99 6.80 0.27 -9.15
N ALA A 100 6.27 0.16 -7.93
CA ALA A 100 5.97 -1.12 -7.31
C ALA A 100 4.84 -1.88 -8.03
N VAL A 101 3.78 -1.18 -8.48
CA VAL A 101 2.71 -1.76 -9.31
C VAL A 101 3.29 -2.37 -10.59
N ASP A 102 4.16 -1.65 -11.29
CA ASP A 102 4.76 -2.13 -12.53
C ASP A 102 5.64 -3.35 -12.30
N ALA A 103 6.43 -3.36 -11.22
CA ALA A 103 7.23 -4.52 -10.82
C ALA A 103 6.34 -5.75 -10.50
N LEU A 104 5.23 -5.57 -9.78
CA LEU A 104 4.28 -6.64 -9.46
C LEU A 104 3.59 -7.18 -10.71
N ARG A 105 3.17 -6.32 -11.64
CA ARG A 105 2.58 -6.72 -12.92
C ARG A 105 3.58 -7.49 -13.78
N HIS A 106 4.85 -7.08 -13.78
CA HIS A 106 5.91 -7.81 -14.47
C HIS A 106 6.10 -9.20 -13.86
N ALA A 107 6.18 -9.30 -12.52
CA ALA A 107 6.29 -10.58 -11.83
C ALA A 107 5.08 -11.49 -12.11
N HIS A 108 3.86 -10.95 -12.08
CA HIS A 108 2.63 -11.66 -12.43
C HIS A 108 2.67 -12.22 -13.86
N SER A 109 3.07 -11.39 -14.84
CA SER A 109 3.19 -11.81 -16.23
C SER A 109 4.25 -12.91 -16.42
N ALA A 110 5.42 -12.78 -15.78
CA ALA A 110 6.46 -13.79 -15.83
C ALA A 110 6.02 -15.11 -15.17
N ASN A 111 5.32 -15.01 -14.04
CA ASN A 111 4.77 -16.16 -13.32
C ASN A 111 3.73 -16.93 -14.17
N GLY A 112 2.90 -16.22 -14.96
CA GLY A 112 1.91 -16.85 -15.84
C GLY A 112 2.51 -17.74 -16.95
N VAL A 113 3.80 -17.59 -17.26
CA VAL A 113 4.52 -18.47 -18.20
C VAL A 113 5.02 -19.74 -17.50
N ALA A 114 5.22 -19.70 -16.18
CA ALA A 114 5.69 -20.84 -15.41
C ALA A 114 4.58 -21.87 -15.20
N ARG A 115 4.89 -23.15 -15.45
CA ARG A 115 4.01 -24.27 -15.12
C ARG A 115 4.41 -24.81 -13.75
N TRP A 116 3.80 -24.25 -12.71
CA TRP A 116 3.99 -24.73 -11.35
C TRP A 116 3.34 -26.10 -11.16
N PHE A 117 4.03 -26.99 -10.45
CA PHE A 117 3.42 -28.20 -9.92
C PHE A 117 2.99 -27.91 -8.48
N ASP A 118 1.74 -28.25 -8.15
CA ASP A 118 1.22 -28.07 -6.79
C ASP A 118 1.72 -29.15 -5.81
N GLU A 119 2.21 -30.26 -6.36
CA GLU A 119 2.84 -31.33 -5.64
C GLU A 119 4.29 -31.44 -6.11
N ILE A 120 5.23 -31.58 -5.18
CA ILE A 120 6.63 -31.86 -5.54
C ILE A 120 6.62 -33.20 -6.27
N ARG A 121 6.94 -33.21 -7.56
CA ARG A 121 7.22 -34.47 -8.27
C ARG A 121 8.43 -35.08 -7.59
N ALA A 122 8.23 -36.20 -6.90
CA ALA A 122 9.34 -37.11 -6.61
C ALA A 122 9.98 -37.45 -7.96
N ASP A 123 11.29 -37.24 -8.08
CA ASP A 123 12.05 -37.37 -9.33
C ASP A 123 11.53 -38.53 -10.20
N GLU A 124 11.16 -38.22 -11.45
CA GLU A 124 11.02 -39.25 -12.47
C GLU A 124 12.43 -39.84 -12.73
N PRO A 125 12.57 -41.18 -12.77
CA PRO A 125 13.86 -41.88 -12.82
C PRO A 125 14.68 -41.62 -14.09
#